data_AF-A0A386THB7-F1
#
_entry.id   AF-A0A386THB7-F1
#
_cell.length_a   1.000
_cell.length_b   1.000
_cell.length_c   1.000
_cell.angle_alpha   90.00
_cell.angle_beta   90.00
_cell.angle_gamma   90.00
#
_symmetry.space_group_name_H-M   'P 1'
#
loop_
_entity.id
_entity.type
_entity.pdbx_description
1 polymer ?
#
loop_
_entity_poly.entity_id
_entity_poly.type
_entity_poly.pdbx_seq_one_letter_code
_entity_poly.pdbx_strand_id
1 'polypeptide(L)'
;MKWNLPNILTLLRLVAAPGVAVMFLYFTRPYADWFALVLFVGAAVTDWFDGYLARAWGQETKLGAMLDPIADKAMVVIALMVIVAFSSWSPWLVLPATLILFREVFVSGLREYLGDVAGTLKVTQLAKWKTTLQMIAIAVLFSQGVFEHYLGMSVFGMDQQMIEAILDGEVEDTLGLGWKLAGMEWAGLLGLVLLWVAAVLTAITGFDYLRKALPHLKEPI
;
A
#
# COMPACT_ATOMS: atom_id res chain seq x y z
N MET A 1 -26.66 14.55 -10.19
CA MET A 1 -25.47 13.78 -10.61
C MET A 1 -25.95 12.50 -11.29
N LYS A 2 -25.24 11.96 -12.30
CA LYS A 2 -25.42 10.57 -12.72
C LYS A 2 -24.49 9.71 -11.87
N TRP A 3 -25.05 8.94 -10.94
CA TRP A 3 -24.31 7.89 -10.25
C TRP A 3 -24.13 6.71 -11.20
N ASN A 4 -22.91 6.23 -11.33
CA ASN A 4 -22.54 5.06 -12.12
C ASN A 4 -21.67 4.13 -11.26
N LEU A 5 -21.46 2.90 -11.70
CA LEU A 5 -20.73 1.91 -10.91
C LEU A 5 -19.26 2.36 -10.61
N PRO A 6 -18.50 2.94 -11.56
CA PRO A 6 -17.16 3.45 -11.26
C PRO A 6 -17.13 4.52 -10.15
N ASN A 7 -17.91 5.61 -10.25
CA ASN A 7 -17.88 6.68 -9.24
C ASN A 7 -18.27 6.18 -7.83
N ILE A 8 -19.10 5.12 -7.74
CA ILE A 8 -19.46 4.49 -6.46
C ILE A 8 -18.26 3.73 -5.89
N LEU A 9 -17.53 2.98 -6.72
CA LEU A 9 -16.34 2.23 -6.30
C LEU A 9 -15.18 3.17 -5.90
N THR A 10 -14.95 4.27 -6.63
CA THR A 10 -14.02 5.34 -6.21
C THR A 10 -14.39 5.93 -4.85
N LEU A 11 -15.68 6.25 -4.63
CA LEU A 11 -16.15 6.81 -3.37
C LEU A 11 -16.01 5.82 -2.20
N LEU A 12 -16.29 4.53 -2.45
CA LEU A 12 -16.06 3.46 -1.48
C LEU A 12 -14.57 3.31 -1.14
N ARG A 13 -13.66 3.42 -2.12
CA ARG A 13 -12.20 3.44 -1.89
C ARG A 13 -11.77 4.60 -1.01
N LEU A 14 -12.30 5.80 -1.26
CA LEU A 14 -12.01 7.00 -0.47
C LEU A 14 -12.48 6.88 0.99
N VAL A 15 -13.61 6.20 1.25
CA VAL A 15 -14.11 5.90 2.60
C VAL A 15 -13.37 4.71 3.23
N ALA A 16 -12.95 3.73 2.42
CA ALA A 16 -12.17 2.59 2.86
C ALA A 16 -10.77 3.00 3.34
N ALA A 17 -10.14 4.01 2.72
CA ALA A 17 -8.80 4.47 3.09
C ALA A 17 -8.64 4.79 4.61
N PRO A 18 -9.45 5.66 5.25
CA PRO A 18 -9.44 5.80 6.70
C PRO A 18 -10.01 4.56 7.42
N GLY A 19 -10.90 3.80 6.77
CA GLY A 19 -11.36 2.50 7.24
C GLY A 19 -10.24 1.54 7.65
N VAL A 20 -9.11 1.51 6.92
CA VAL A 20 -7.91 0.72 7.26
C VAL A 20 -7.44 1.01 8.70
N ALA A 21 -7.31 2.28 9.07
CA ALA A 21 -6.87 2.68 10.40
C ALA A 21 -7.97 2.48 11.46
N VAL A 22 -9.24 2.69 11.09
CA VAL A 22 -10.41 2.46 11.95
C VAL A 22 -10.52 0.99 12.37
N MET A 23 -10.08 0.03 11.55
CA MET A 23 -10.08 -1.38 11.94
C MET A 23 -9.21 -1.64 13.18
N PHE A 24 -8.04 -1.00 13.26
CA PHE A 24 -7.12 -1.13 14.40
C PHE A 24 -7.52 -0.30 15.63
N LEU A 25 -8.53 0.57 15.51
CA LEU A 25 -9.07 1.33 16.64
C LEU A 25 -10.25 0.61 17.33
N TYR A 26 -11.08 -0.10 16.56
CA TYR A 26 -12.29 -0.76 17.08
C TYR A 26 -12.19 -2.29 17.23
N PHE A 27 -11.30 -2.96 16.51
CA PHE A 27 -11.14 -4.42 16.60
C PHE A 27 -9.81 -4.78 17.26
N THR A 28 -9.82 -5.87 18.03
CA THR A 28 -8.59 -6.48 18.53
C THR A 28 -7.85 -7.22 17.42
N ARG A 29 -6.54 -7.40 17.63
CA ARG A 29 -5.75 -8.41 16.91
C ARG A 29 -6.36 -9.81 17.12
N PRO A 30 -6.29 -10.75 16.14
CA PRO A 30 -5.87 -10.58 14.75
C PRO A 30 -6.99 -10.06 13.81
N TYR A 31 -8.21 -9.85 14.30
CA TYR A 31 -9.34 -9.45 13.46
C TYR A 31 -9.08 -8.12 12.74
N ALA A 32 -8.41 -7.17 13.41
CA ALA A 32 -8.00 -5.91 12.81
C ALA A 32 -7.08 -6.09 11.58
N ASP A 33 -6.10 -6.99 11.62
CA ASP A 33 -5.23 -7.28 10.47
C ASP A 33 -6.00 -7.91 9.32
N TRP A 34 -6.86 -8.89 9.61
CA TRP A 34 -7.70 -9.52 8.59
C TRP A 34 -8.64 -8.51 7.91
N PHE A 35 -9.31 -7.66 8.68
CA PHE A 35 -10.18 -6.65 8.11
C PHE A 35 -9.41 -5.59 7.33
N ALA A 36 -8.25 -5.13 7.83
CA ALA A 36 -7.40 -4.19 7.10
C ALA A 36 -6.85 -4.78 5.79
N LEU A 37 -6.37 -6.03 5.81
CA LEU A 37 -5.88 -6.75 4.65
C LEU A 37 -6.98 -6.96 3.60
N VAL A 38 -8.14 -7.48 4.00
CA VAL A 38 -9.28 -7.72 3.09
C VAL A 38 -9.82 -6.41 2.52
N LEU A 39 -9.92 -5.36 3.33
CA LEU A 39 -10.37 -4.04 2.89
C LEU A 39 -9.37 -3.39 1.93
N PHE A 40 -8.06 -3.45 2.21
CA PHE A 40 -7.03 -2.89 1.34
C PHE A 40 -6.95 -3.63 0.01
N VAL A 41 -6.88 -4.97 0.04
CA VAL A 41 -6.84 -5.82 -1.17
C VAL A 41 -8.13 -5.67 -1.98
N GLY A 42 -9.30 -5.67 -1.32
CA GLY A 42 -10.58 -5.42 -1.97
C GLY A 42 -10.62 -4.09 -2.68
N ALA A 43 -10.18 -3.01 -2.02
CA ALA A 43 -10.15 -1.67 -2.60
C ALA A 43 -9.15 -1.52 -3.76
N ALA A 44 -8.01 -2.24 -3.70
CA ALA A 44 -7.03 -2.30 -4.78
C ALA A 44 -7.52 -3.12 -5.99
N VAL A 45 -8.29 -4.19 -5.77
CA VAL A 45 -8.93 -4.97 -6.84
C VAL A 45 -10.09 -4.20 -7.47
N THR A 46 -10.86 -3.45 -6.70
CA THR A 46 -11.93 -2.60 -7.26
C THR A 46 -11.38 -1.49 -8.15
N ASP A 47 -10.23 -0.87 -7.84
CA ASP A 47 -9.58 0.12 -8.72
C ASP A 47 -9.28 -0.43 -10.11
N TRP A 48 -8.62 -1.59 -10.16
CA TRP A 48 -8.31 -2.22 -11.43
C TRP A 48 -9.57 -2.58 -12.24
N PHE A 49 -10.68 -2.86 -11.55
CA PHE A 49 -11.96 -3.19 -12.15
C PHE A 49 -12.79 -1.96 -12.57
N ASP A 50 -12.88 -0.92 -11.75
CA ASP A 50 -13.64 0.31 -12.08
C ASP A 50 -12.95 1.12 -13.18
N GLY A 51 -11.62 1.23 -13.14
CA GLY A 51 -10.79 1.74 -14.22
C GLY A 51 -10.88 0.90 -15.50
N TYR A 52 -11.26 -0.38 -15.44
CA TYR A 52 -11.57 -1.19 -16.64
C TYR A 52 -13.00 -0.93 -17.14
N LEU A 53 -14.00 -0.98 -16.27
CA LEU A 53 -15.42 -0.75 -16.59
C LEU A 53 -15.70 0.66 -17.14
N ALA A 54 -15.08 1.70 -16.59
CA ALA A 54 -15.26 3.08 -17.06
C ALA A 54 -14.89 3.21 -18.55
N ARG A 55 -13.75 2.62 -18.95
CA ARG A 55 -13.30 2.57 -20.35
C ARG A 55 -14.14 1.63 -21.21
N ALA A 56 -14.50 0.45 -20.69
CA ALA A 56 -15.28 -0.54 -21.43
C ALA A 56 -16.73 -0.10 -21.73
N TRP A 57 -17.31 0.75 -20.88
CA TRP A 57 -18.70 1.23 -21.02
C TRP A 57 -18.81 2.71 -21.43
N GLY A 58 -17.69 3.42 -21.61
CA GLY A 58 -17.69 4.86 -21.92
C GLY A 58 -18.28 5.72 -20.80
N GLN A 59 -18.14 5.29 -19.55
CA GLN A 59 -18.77 5.90 -18.36
C GLN A 59 -17.79 6.79 -17.55
N GLU A 60 -16.77 7.34 -18.20
CA GLU A 60 -15.86 8.30 -17.56
C GLU A 60 -16.60 9.59 -17.18
N THR A 61 -16.38 10.10 -15.96
CA THR A 61 -16.99 11.35 -15.48
C THR A 61 -15.95 12.27 -14.87
N LYS A 62 -16.16 13.59 -15.00
CA LYS A 62 -15.28 14.61 -14.40
C LYS A 62 -15.12 14.49 -12.88
N LEU A 63 -16.11 13.89 -12.20
CA LEU A 63 -16.06 13.68 -10.75
C LEU A 63 -15.22 12.45 -10.39
N GLY A 64 -15.41 11.33 -11.09
CA GLY A 64 -14.57 10.13 -10.93
C GLY A 64 -13.10 10.46 -11.17
N ALA A 65 -12.78 11.00 -12.35
CA ALA A 65 -11.41 11.38 -12.74
C ALA A 65 -10.74 12.43 -11.82
N MET A 66 -11.49 13.13 -10.98
CA MET A 66 -10.98 14.00 -9.92
C MET A 66 -10.75 13.24 -8.60
N LEU A 67 -11.62 12.29 -8.26
CA LEU A 67 -11.58 11.51 -7.02
C LEU A 67 -10.62 10.32 -7.08
N ASP A 68 -10.46 9.64 -8.22
CA ASP A 68 -9.58 8.45 -8.33
C ASP A 68 -8.14 8.77 -7.87
N PRO A 69 -7.49 9.86 -8.36
CA PRO A 69 -6.12 10.22 -7.95
C PRO A 69 -6.01 10.76 -6.51
N ILE A 70 -7.12 10.91 -5.80
CA ILE A 70 -7.19 11.28 -4.38
C ILE A 70 -7.38 10.01 -3.54
N ALA A 71 -8.31 9.14 -3.93
CA ALA A 71 -8.62 7.88 -3.25
C ALA A 71 -7.40 6.94 -3.20
N ASP A 72 -6.66 6.81 -4.31
CA ASP A 72 -5.45 5.99 -4.38
C ASP A 72 -4.37 6.45 -3.40
N LYS A 73 -4.14 7.77 -3.36
CA LYS A 73 -3.11 8.36 -2.49
C LYS A 73 -3.53 8.25 -1.04
N ALA A 74 -4.80 8.53 -0.71
CA ALA A 74 -5.32 8.35 0.64
C ALA A 74 -5.15 6.90 1.11
N MET A 75 -5.49 5.92 0.28
CA MET A 75 -5.34 4.49 0.57
C MET A 75 -3.88 4.11 0.85
N VAL A 76 -2.96 4.50 -0.04
CA VAL A 76 -1.51 4.27 0.12
C VAL A 76 -0.96 4.94 1.37
N VAL A 77 -1.29 6.21 1.58
CA VAL A 77 -0.76 7.02 2.69
C VAL A 77 -1.19 6.43 4.03
N ILE A 78 -2.48 6.12 4.19
CA ILE A 78 -3.02 5.60 5.46
C ILE A 78 -2.53 4.17 5.71
N ALA A 79 -2.47 3.31 4.68
CA ALA A 79 -1.94 1.96 4.83
C ALA A 79 -0.45 1.97 5.26
N LEU A 80 0.39 2.81 4.65
CA LEU A 80 1.80 2.94 5.05
C LEU A 80 1.96 3.50 6.46
N MET A 81 1.15 4.50 6.87
CA MET A 81 1.18 5.00 8.25
C MET A 81 0.81 3.92 9.27
N VAL A 82 -0.22 3.13 8.99
CA VAL A 82 -0.65 2.01 9.85
C VAL A 82 0.44 0.95 9.96
N ILE A 83 1.05 0.54 8.85
CA ILE A 83 2.14 -0.45 8.86
C ILE A 83 3.35 0.08 9.64
N VAL A 84 3.78 1.32 9.42
CA VAL A 84 4.88 1.96 10.18
C VAL A 84 4.60 2.01 11.68
N ALA A 85 3.38 2.34 12.07
CA ALA A 85 2.98 2.45 13.48
C ALA A 85 3.03 1.09 14.20
N PHE A 86 2.68 -0.01 13.52
CA PHE A 86 2.76 -1.35 14.09
C PHE A 86 4.13 -2.03 13.91
N SER A 87 4.95 -1.64 12.93
CA SER A 87 6.29 -2.21 12.69
C SER A 87 7.37 -1.68 13.63
N SER A 88 7.01 -1.30 14.86
CA SER A 88 7.90 -0.67 15.87
C SER A 88 8.81 0.44 15.33
N TRP A 89 8.34 1.23 14.36
CA TRP A 89 9.13 2.28 13.68
C TRP A 89 10.47 1.80 13.07
N SER A 90 10.55 0.53 12.66
CA SER A 90 11.73 -0.05 12.00
C SER A 90 12.29 0.86 10.89
N PRO A 91 13.54 1.34 10.99
CA PRO A 91 14.11 2.28 10.01
C PRO A 91 14.08 1.76 8.57
N TRP A 92 14.19 0.43 8.40
CA TRP A 92 14.11 -0.23 7.10
C TRP A 92 12.75 -0.10 6.42
N LEU A 93 11.67 0.08 7.18
CA LEU A 93 10.31 0.29 6.66
C LEU A 93 9.96 1.78 6.61
N VAL A 94 10.39 2.56 7.62
CA VAL A 94 10.20 4.02 7.67
C VAL A 94 10.86 4.71 6.48
N LEU A 95 12.12 4.42 6.16
CA LEU A 95 12.85 5.09 5.06
C LEU A 95 12.16 5.00 3.69
N PRO A 96 11.81 3.81 3.16
CA PRO A 96 11.13 3.71 1.87
C PRO A 96 9.70 4.26 1.93
N ALA A 97 8.98 4.11 3.06
CA ALA A 97 7.67 4.70 3.24
C ALA A 97 7.72 6.25 3.18
N THR A 98 8.63 6.89 3.93
CA THR A 98 8.82 8.36 3.90
C THR A 98 9.19 8.85 2.52
N LEU A 99 10.05 8.14 1.77
CA LEU A 99 10.39 8.47 0.39
C LEU A 99 9.15 8.41 -0.53
N ILE A 100 8.34 7.36 -0.42
CA ILE A 100 7.09 7.20 -1.19
C ILE A 100 6.13 8.34 -0.87
N LEU A 101 5.89 8.63 0.41
CA LEU A 101 5.00 9.69 0.88
C LEU A 101 5.46 11.07 0.39
N PHE A 102 6.74 11.41 0.59
CA PHE A 102 7.34 12.67 0.13
C PHE A 102 7.14 12.86 -1.38
N ARG A 103 7.47 11.83 -2.18
CA ARG A 103 7.34 11.89 -3.63
C ARG A 103 5.89 12.07 -4.05
N GLU A 104 4.96 11.34 -3.46
CA GLU A 104 3.56 11.36 -3.90
C GLU A 104 2.89 12.70 -3.58
N VAL A 105 3.28 13.38 -2.49
CA VAL A 105 2.92 14.79 -2.23
C VAL A 105 3.62 15.72 -3.22
N PHE A 106 4.94 15.62 -3.38
CA PHE A 106 5.75 16.50 -4.24
C PHE A 106 5.31 16.47 -5.70
N VAL A 107 5.11 15.28 -6.28
CA VAL A 107 4.64 15.11 -7.67
C VAL A 107 3.18 15.55 -7.82
N SER A 108 2.36 15.51 -6.76
CA SER A 108 1.00 16.04 -6.79
C SER A 108 0.99 17.57 -6.87
N GLY A 109 1.68 18.26 -5.95
CA GLY A 109 1.75 19.72 -5.97
C GLY A 109 2.43 20.28 -7.23
N LEU A 110 3.45 19.58 -7.74
CA LEU A 110 4.09 19.92 -9.00
C LEU A 110 3.16 19.73 -10.21
N ARG A 111 2.31 18.68 -10.21
CA ARG A 111 1.29 18.46 -11.24
C ARG A 111 0.17 19.50 -11.17
N GLU A 112 -0.20 19.94 -9.98
CA GLU A 112 -1.20 21.00 -9.75
C GLU A 112 -0.70 22.36 -10.24
N TYR A 113 0.52 22.76 -9.85
CA TYR A 113 1.16 24.00 -10.30
C TYR A 113 1.28 24.11 -11.82
N LEU A 114 1.60 23.01 -12.51
CA LEU A 114 1.75 22.96 -13.96
C LEU A 114 0.42 22.99 -14.75
N GLY A 115 -0.73 22.82 -14.08
CA GLY A 115 -2.05 22.83 -14.71
C GLY A 115 -2.15 21.93 -15.96
N ASP A 116 -2.68 22.48 -17.06
CA ASP A 116 -2.88 21.76 -18.32
C ASP A 116 -1.56 21.21 -18.93
N VAL A 117 -0.43 21.89 -18.69
CA VAL A 117 0.89 21.46 -19.18
C VAL A 117 1.24 20.08 -18.60
N ALA A 118 0.84 19.78 -17.37
CA ALA A 118 1.08 18.50 -16.72
C ALA A 118 0.47 17.31 -17.47
N GLY A 119 -0.62 17.51 -18.22
CA GLY A 119 -1.25 16.49 -19.06
C GLY A 119 -0.40 16.07 -20.26
N THR A 120 0.51 16.94 -20.71
CA THR A 120 1.43 16.66 -21.83
C THR A 120 2.63 15.80 -21.43
N LEU A 121 2.95 15.74 -20.13
CA LEU A 121 4.16 15.10 -19.62
C LEU A 121 4.03 13.57 -19.63
N LYS A 122 4.53 12.95 -20.71
CA LYS A 122 4.46 11.49 -20.92
C LYS A 122 5.03 10.69 -19.73
N VAL A 123 4.12 9.98 -19.06
CA VAL A 123 4.38 9.06 -17.95
C VAL A 123 5.13 7.83 -18.48
N THR A 124 6.17 7.39 -17.76
CA THR A 124 6.97 6.21 -18.12
C THR A 124 6.30 4.91 -17.66
N GLN A 125 6.59 3.79 -18.33
CA GLN A 125 6.08 2.47 -17.93
C GLN A 125 6.58 2.06 -16.53
N LEU A 126 7.76 2.53 -16.12
CA LEU A 126 8.28 2.38 -14.75
C LEU A 126 7.34 2.97 -13.69
N ALA A 127 6.65 4.07 -13.99
CA ALA A 127 5.71 4.71 -13.08
C ALA A 127 4.39 3.94 -12.93
N LYS A 128 4.10 2.94 -13.78
CA LYS A 128 3.02 1.97 -13.57
C LYS A 128 3.51 0.83 -12.67
N TRP A 129 4.66 0.25 -13.00
CA TRP A 129 5.30 -0.81 -12.21
C TRP A 129 5.55 -0.40 -10.75
N LYS A 130 5.94 0.86 -10.49
CA LYS A 130 6.07 1.38 -9.11
C LYS A 130 4.80 1.10 -8.30
N THR A 131 3.62 1.37 -8.85
CA THR A 131 2.34 1.36 -8.14
C THR A 131 1.89 -0.07 -7.92
N THR A 132 2.00 -0.94 -8.94
CA THR A 132 1.73 -2.37 -8.79
C THR A 132 2.59 -2.99 -7.69
N LEU A 133 3.91 -2.71 -7.69
CA LEU A 133 4.83 -3.23 -6.67
C LEU A 133 4.53 -2.66 -5.27
N GLN A 134 4.17 -1.38 -5.18
CA GLN A 134 3.80 -0.69 -3.94
C GLN A 134 2.52 -1.28 -3.32
N MET A 135 1.48 -1.55 -4.14
CA MET A 135 0.23 -2.15 -3.64
C MET A 135 0.44 -3.61 -3.21
N ILE A 136 1.24 -4.39 -3.94
CA ILE A 136 1.60 -5.76 -3.53
C ILE A 136 2.44 -5.72 -2.24
N ALA A 137 3.43 -4.83 -2.12
CA ALA A 137 4.23 -4.68 -0.91
C ALA A 137 3.36 -4.42 0.33
N ILE A 138 2.42 -3.47 0.24
CA ILE A 138 1.51 -3.13 1.34
C ILE A 138 0.60 -4.32 1.71
N ALA A 139 0.05 -5.03 0.73
CA ALA A 139 -0.76 -6.22 0.98
C ALA A 139 0.03 -7.35 1.66
N VAL A 140 1.28 -7.59 1.23
CA VAL A 140 2.16 -8.60 1.83
C VAL A 140 2.59 -8.20 3.24
N LEU A 141 2.88 -6.91 3.49
CA LEU A 141 3.19 -6.40 4.83
C LEU A 141 1.98 -6.48 5.78
N PHE A 142 0.75 -6.29 5.30
CA PHE A 142 -0.44 -6.61 6.10
C PHE A 142 -0.58 -8.11 6.40
N SER A 143 -0.23 -9.00 5.46
CA SER A 143 -0.23 -10.44 5.75
C SER A 143 0.85 -10.86 6.76
N GLN A 144 2.00 -10.17 6.81
CA GLN A 144 3.00 -10.38 7.88
C GLN A 144 2.37 -10.16 9.26
N GLY A 145 1.62 -9.06 9.45
CA GLY A 145 0.94 -8.78 10.73
C GLY A 145 -0.06 -9.85 11.17
N VAL A 146 -0.73 -10.50 10.20
CA VAL A 146 -1.58 -11.67 10.46
C VAL A 146 -0.75 -12.85 10.99
N PHE A 147 0.34 -13.21 10.31
CA PHE A 147 1.23 -14.31 10.75
C PHE A 147 1.87 -14.03 12.11
N GLU A 148 2.40 -12.82 12.29
CA GLU A 148 3.05 -12.34 13.52
C GLU A 148 2.13 -12.49 14.74
N HIS A 149 0.86 -12.09 14.61
CA HIS A 149 -0.08 -12.24 15.72
C HIS A 149 -0.47 -13.69 15.99
N TYR A 150 -0.70 -14.51 14.96
CA TYR A 150 -0.97 -15.94 15.18
C TYR A 150 0.23 -16.69 15.77
N LEU A 151 1.46 -16.35 15.37
CA LEU A 151 2.68 -16.87 15.97
C LEU A 151 2.75 -16.47 17.46
N GLY A 152 2.59 -15.17 17.75
CA GLY A 152 2.58 -14.64 19.12
C GLY A 152 1.53 -15.28 20.04
N MET A 153 0.32 -15.57 19.55
CA MET A 153 -0.68 -16.33 20.29
C MET A 153 -0.33 -17.82 20.46
N SER A 154 0.46 -18.40 19.55
CA SER A 154 0.81 -19.83 19.58
C SER A 154 1.98 -20.12 20.50
N VAL A 155 2.92 -19.19 20.65
CA VAL A 155 4.04 -19.28 21.62
C VAL A 155 3.68 -18.75 23.01
N PHE A 156 2.46 -18.24 23.22
CA PHE A 156 2.07 -17.61 24.48
C PHE A 156 2.06 -18.62 25.63
N GLY A 157 2.97 -18.42 26.59
CA GLY A 157 3.13 -19.32 27.74
C GLY A 157 4.09 -20.50 27.51
N MET A 158 4.70 -20.60 26.34
CA MET A 158 5.86 -21.49 26.13
C MET A 158 7.14 -20.86 26.67
N ASP A 159 8.08 -21.68 27.10
CA ASP A 159 9.48 -21.27 27.26
C ASP A 159 10.24 -21.37 25.93
N GLN A 160 11.44 -20.78 25.89
CA GLN A 160 12.26 -20.74 24.68
C GLN A 160 12.74 -22.13 24.24
N GLN A 161 13.01 -23.05 25.17
CA GLN A 161 13.52 -24.38 24.87
C GLN A 161 12.44 -25.24 24.19
N MET A 162 11.18 -25.10 24.62
CA MET A 162 10.02 -25.71 23.95
C MET A 162 9.84 -25.19 22.52
N ILE A 163 10.01 -23.89 22.30
CA ILE A 163 9.91 -23.30 20.95
C ILE A 163 11.03 -23.81 20.05
N GLU A 164 12.27 -23.82 20.53
CA GLU A 164 13.44 -24.34 19.80
C GLU A 164 13.26 -25.83 19.48
N ALA A 165 12.88 -26.66 20.45
CA ALA A 165 12.65 -28.10 20.25
C ALA A 165 11.50 -28.44 19.29
N ILE A 166 10.46 -27.59 19.20
CA ILE A 166 9.39 -27.73 18.18
C ILE A 166 9.91 -27.36 16.79
N LEU A 167 10.73 -26.31 16.68
CA LEU A 167 11.26 -25.83 15.39
C LEU A 167 12.36 -26.74 14.81
N ASP A 168 13.19 -27.33 15.66
CA ASP A 168 14.19 -28.35 15.28
C ASP A 168 13.56 -29.74 15.05
N GLY A 169 12.27 -29.93 15.39
CA GLY A 169 11.52 -31.16 15.15
C GLY A 169 11.74 -32.26 16.19
N GLU A 170 12.29 -31.93 17.36
CA GLU A 170 12.37 -32.84 18.52
C GLU A 170 10.99 -33.04 19.19
N VAL A 171 10.08 -32.07 19.05
CA VAL A 171 8.71 -32.07 19.58
C VAL A 171 7.69 -31.86 18.45
N GLU A 172 6.53 -32.51 18.54
CA GLU A 172 5.47 -32.42 17.52
C GLU A 172 4.85 -31.01 17.47
N ASP A 173 4.89 -30.36 16.30
CA ASP A 173 4.35 -29.02 16.06
C ASP A 173 2.81 -29.00 15.95
N THR A 174 2.15 -29.33 17.07
CA THR A 174 0.68 -29.37 17.21
C THR A 174 0.00 -28.01 17.00
N LEU A 175 0.74 -26.91 17.12
CA LEU A 175 0.22 -25.56 16.91
C LEU A 175 0.60 -24.95 15.55
N GLY A 176 1.52 -25.53 14.79
CA GLY A 176 1.97 -25.02 13.50
C GLY A 176 2.90 -23.79 13.61
N LEU A 177 3.76 -23.76 14.62
CA LEU A 177 4.79 -22.73 14.80
C LEU A 177 5.68 -22.59 13.56
N GLY A 178 6.12 -23.70 12.96
CA GLY A 178 7.09 -23.67 11.85
C GLY A 178 6.56 -22.93 10.62
N TRP A 179 5.32 -23.21 10.20
CA TRP A 179 4.73 -22.51 9.04
C TRP A 179 4.27 -21.08 9.35
N LYS A 180 3.93 -20.78 10.62
CA LYS A 180 3.61 -19.41 11.06
C LYS A 180 4.85 -18.53 11.09
N LEU A 181 5.96 -19.03 11.63
CA LEU A 181 7.27 -18.37 11.65
C LEU A 181 7.77 -18.12 10.23
N ALA A 182 7.83 -19.17 9.41
CA ALA A 182 8.21 -19.03 8.00
C ALA A 182 7.27 -18.06 7.24
N GLY A 183 5.96 -18.14 7.47
CA GLY A 183 4.99 -17.22 6.87
C GLY A 183 5.24 -15.75 7.25
N MET A 184 5.54 -15.48 8.52
CA MET A 184 5.90 -14.15 9.01
C MET A 184 7.21 -13.66 8.39
N GLU A 185 8.27 -14.47 8.41
CA GLU A 185 9.60 -14.10 7.89
C GLU A 185 9.58 -13.86 6.37
N TRP A 186 9.01 -14.79 5.59
CA TRP A 186 8.92 -14.65 4.14
C TRP A 186 8.00 -13.50 3.71
N ALA A 187 6.87 -13.27 4.41
CA ALA A 187 6.02 -12.11 4.14
C ALA A 187 6.74 -10.80 4.50
N GLY A 188 7.37 -10.71 5.68
CA GLY A 188 8.11 -9.51 6.09
C GLY A 188 9.26 -9.18 5.14
N LEU A 189 10.09 -10.17 4.80
CA LEU A 189 11.20 -10.00 3.85
C LEU A 189 10.71 -9.62 2.45
N LEU A 190 9.72 -10.34 1.89
CA LEU A 190 9.19 -10.06 0.56
C LEU A 190 8.52 -8.68 0.49
N GLY A 191 7.68 -8.37 1.48
CA GLY A 191 7.00 -7.08 1.59
C GLY A 191 7.98 -5.91 1.71
N LEU A 192 9.02 -6.06 2.54
CA LEU A 192 10.09 -5.07 2.70
C LEU A 192 10.90 -4.87 1.41
N VAL A 193 11.32 -5.96 0.75
CA VAL A 193 12.05 -5.89 -0.53
C VAL A 193 11.20 -5.23 -1.62
N LEU A 194 9.92 -5.62 -1.76
CA LEU A 194 9.00 -4.99 -2.70
C LEU A 194 8.78 -3.51 -2.39
N LEU A 195 8.68 -3.12 -1.11
CA LEU A 195 8.55 -1.73 -0.69
C LEU A 195 9.80 -0.90 -1.04
N TRP A 196 11.01 -1.46 -0.87
CA TRP A 196 12.25 -0.81 -1.29
C TRP A 196 12.36 -0.67 -2.81
N VAL A 197 12.00 -1.70 -3.60
CA VAL A 197 11.98 -1.60 -5.06
C VAL A 197 10.94 -0.56 -5.52
N ALA A 198 9.75 -0.55 -4.90
CA ALA A 198 8.73 0.46 -5.16
C ALA A 198 9.20 1.87 -4.79
N ALA A 199 9.95 2.05 -3.71
CA ALA A 199 10.55 3.32 -3.31
C ALA A 199 11.63 3.78 -4.31
N VAL A 200 12.54 2.90 -4.74
CA VAL A 200 13.56 3.23 -5.76
C VAL A 200 12.91 3.64 -7.09
N LEU A 201 11.93 2.89 -7.58
CA LEU A 201 11.15 3.26 -8.76
C LEU A 201 10.37 4.57 -8.55
N THR A 202 9.91 4.83 -7.33
CA THR A 202 9.22 6.07 -6.97
C THR A 202 10.16 7.28 -6.99
N ALA A 203 11.40 7.15 -6.49
CA ALA A 203 12.46 8.16 -6.59
C ALA A 203 12.87 8.45 -8.04
N ILE A 204 12.98 7.42 -8.89
CA ILE A 204 13.32 7.57 -10.31
C ILE A 204 12.23 8.33 -11.08
N THR A 205 10.94 8.14 -10.75
CA THR A 205 9.83 8.52 -11.64
C THR A 205 9.08 9.85 -11.45
N GLY A 206 9.03 10.58 -10.33
CA GLY A 206 10.13 10.90 -9.43
C GLY A 206 10.99 11.99 -10.06
N PHE A 207 12.30 11.79 -10.07
CA PHE A 207 13.27 12.66 -10.73
C PHE A 207 12.98 12.88 -12.23
N ASP A 208 12.52 11.86 -12.96
CA ASP A 208 12.11 11.96 -14.38
C ASP A 208 10.98 12.98 -14.59
N TYR A 209 9.96 12.98 -13.72
CA TYR A 209 8.86 13.94 -13.79
C TYR A 209 9.35 15.37 -13.48
N LEU A 210 10.19 15.54 -12.45
CA LEU A 210 10.79 16.85 -12.13
C LEU A 210 11.65 17.37 -13.30
N ARG A 211 12.46 16.51 -13.94
CA ARG A 211 13.28 16.88 -15.09
C ARG A 211 12.45 17.34 -16.29
N LYS A 212 11.26 16.75 -16.49
CA LYS A 212 10.28 17.15 -17.51
C LYS A 212 9.50 18.41 -17.15
N ALA A 213 9.30 18.66 -15.85
CA ALA A 213 8.66 19.87 -15.34
C ALA A 213 9.58 21.10 -15.46
N LEU A 214 10.86 20.98 -15.11
CA LEU A 214 11.83 22.09 -15.00
C LEU A 214 11.83 23.13 -16.14
N PRO A 215 11.69 22.78 -17.45
CA PRO A 215 11.59 23.78 -18.51
C PRO A 215 10.38 24.71 -18.40
N HIS A 216 9.29 24.24 -17.80
CA HIS A 216 8.03 24.95 -17.61
C HIS A 216 7.92 25.65 -16.25
N LEU A 217 8.90 25.44 -15.35
CA LEU A 217 9.03 26.13 -14.05
C LEU A 217 9.89 27.40 -14.15
N LYS A 218 10.41 27.72 -15.34
CA LYS A 218 11.17 28.94 -15.60
C LYS A 218 10.22 30.01 -16.11
N GLU A 219 10.23 31.16 -15.46
CA GLU A 219 9.59 32.37 -15.99
C GLU A 219 10.22 32.74 -17.35
N PRO A 220 9.45 33.28 -18.30
CA PRO A 220 10.00 33.89 -19.51
C PRO A 220 10.82 35.12 -19.11
N ILE A 221 12.04 35.21 -19.67
CA ILE A 221 12.98 36.35 -19.53
C ILE A 221 12.60 37.45 -20.52
#